data_AF-A0A849QU79-F1
#
_entry.id   AF-A0A849QU79-F1
#
_cell.length_a   1.000
_cell.length_b   1.000
_cell.length_c   1.000
_cell.angle_alpha   90.00
_cell.angle_beta   90.00
_cell.angle_gamma   90.00
#
_symmetry.space_group_name_H-M   'P 1'
#
loop_
_entity.id
_entity.type
_entity.pdbx_description
1 polymer ?
#
loop_
_entity_poly.entity_id
_entity_poly.type
_entity_poly.pdbx_seq_one_letter_code
_entity_poly.pdbx_strand_id
1 'polypeptide(L)'
;MIKIERFEDIEAWKNAREMAQQVYSVTCSGDFARDFGLRDQVQRAAVSIMANIAEGFDGGSNKEFIRILNNKEGVLCWKLLFMR
;
A
#
# COMPACT_ATOMS: atom_id res chain seq x y z
N MET A 1 20.60 -17.40 3.75
CA MET A 1 19.72 -16.55 2.90
C MET A 1 18.34 -16.59 3.50
N ILE A 2 17.70 -15.45 3.68
CA ILE A 2 16.29 -15.39 4.10
C ILE A 2 15.48 -15.95 2.94
N LYS A 3 14.78 -17.06 3.18
CA LYS A 3 13.85 -17.64 2.22
C LYS A 3 12.51 -16.93 2.43
N ILE A 4 12.06 -16.22 1.42
CA ILE A 4 10.73 -15.60 1.40
C ILE A 4 9.77 -16.71 1.00
N GLU A 5 8.96 -17.20 1.94
CA GLU A 5 7.96 -18.25 1.68
C GLU A 5 6.56 -17.67 1.55
N ARG A 6 6.35 -16.47 2.11
CA ARG A 6 5.08 -15.75 2.04
C ARG A 6 5.31 -14.28 1.74
N PHE A 7 4.29 -13.60 1.22
CA PHE A 7 4.38 -12.16 0.97
C PHE A 7 4.59 -11.35 2.27
N GLU A 8 4.16 -11.86 3.43
CA GLU A 8 4.40 -11.19 4.72
C GLU A 8 5.87 -11.19 5.15
N ASP A 9 6.71 -12.04 4.56
CA ASP A 9 8.16 -12.03 4.81
C ASP A 9 8.84 -10.85 4.10
N ILE A 10 8.18 -10.25 3.10
CA ILE A 10 8.70 -9.12 2.32
C ILE A 10 8.73 -7.87 3.18
N GLU A 11 9.92 -7.28 3.35
CA GLU A 11 10.11 -6.07 4.14
C GLU A 11 9.26 -4.89 3.64
N ALA A 12 9.13 -4.74 2.31
CA ALA A 12 8.25 -3.73 1.72
C ALA A 12 6.76 -3.93 2.11
N TRP A 13 6.31 -5.18 2.26
CA TRP A 13 4.93 -5.47 2.69
C TRP A 13 4.72 -5.07 4.15
N LYS A 14 5.69 -5.36 5.03
CA LYS A 14 5.66 -4.95 6.45
C LYS A 14 5.61 -3.44 6.60
N ASN A 15 6.45 -2.71 5.86
CA ASN A 15 6.45 -1.25 5.84
C ASN A 15 5.11 -0.68 5.32
N ALA A 16 4.55 -1.29 4.27
CA ALA A 16 3.24 -0.90 3.76
C ALA A 16 2.12 -1.13 4.80
N ARG A 17 2.21 -2.22 5.57
CA ARG A 17 1.27 -2.51 6.67
C ARG A 17 1.35 -1.48 7.79
N GLU A 18 2.54 -1.10 8.21
CA GLU A 18 2.73 -0.05 9.22
C GLU A 18 2.20 1.31 8.72
N MET A 19 2.49 1.66 7.46
CA MET A 19 1.96 2.87 6.85
C MET A 19 0.42 2.86 6.81
N ALA A 20 -0.19 1.73 6.43
CA ALA A 20 -1.65 1.60 6.44
C ALA A 20 -2.23 1.78 7.85
N GLN A 21 -1.60 1.22 8.88
CA GLN A 21 -2.03 1.43 10.27
C GLN A 21 -1.98 2.91 10.68
N GLN A 22 -0.93 3.64 10.29
CA GLN A 22 -0.83 5.08 10.55
C GLN A 22 -1.93 5.85 9.82
N VAL A 23 -2.21 5.49 8.56
CA VAL A 23 -3.33 6.06 7.79
C VAL A 23 -4.66 5.83 8.51
N TYR A 24 -4.95 4.61 8.98
CA TYR A 24 -6.16 4.34 9.75
C TYR A 24 -6.21 5.15 11.05
N SER A 25 -5.10 5.30 11.77
CA SER A 25 -5.02 6.11 12.99
C SER A 25 -5.43 7.57 12.76
N VAL A 26 -4.90 8.18 11.69
CA VAL A 26 -5.19 9.58 11.35
C VAL A 26 -6.60 9.74 10.78
N THR A 27 -7.01 8.83 9.90
CA THR A 27 -8.29 8.94 9.17
C THR A 27 -9.50 8.51 10.00
N CYS A 28 -9.31 7.77 11.09
CA CYS A 28 -10.36 7.41 12.06
C CYS A 28 -10.43 8.34 13.27
N SER A 29 -9.70 9.47 13.27
CA SER A 29 -9.68 10.43 14.37
C SER A 29 -10.04 11.85 13.91
N GLY A 30 -10.53 12.66 14.85
CA GLY A 30 -10.83 14.09 14.64
C GLY A 30 -11.87 14.36 13.54
N ASP A 31 -11.72 15.51 12.88
CA ASP A 31 -12.61 15.93 11.78
C ASP A 31 -12.46 15.05 10.54
N PHE A 32 -11.30 14.42 10.36
CA PHE A 32 -11.05 13.52 9.23
C PHE A 32 -11.97 12.28 9.29
N ALA A 33 -12.29 11.79 10.49
CA ALA A 33 -13.21 10.67 10.66
C ALA A 33 -14.62 10.93 10.09
N ARG A 34 -14.99 12.21 9.94
CA ARG A 34 -16.30 12.67 9.43
C ARG A 34 -16.30 12.94 7.93
N ASP A 35 -15.14 13.05 7.30
CA ASP A 35 -15.02 13.14 5.84
C ASP A 35 -14.98 11.73 5.25
N PHE A 36 -16.14 11.09 5.17
CA PHE A 36 -16.27 9.72 4.68
C PHE A 36 -15.67 9.52 3.28
N GLY A 37 -15.82 10.51 2.39
CA GLY A 37 -15.34 10.42 1.01
C GLY A 37 -13.81 10.43 0.93
N LEU A 38 -13.17 11.37 1.61
CA LEU A 38 -11.71 11.47 1.62
C LEU A 38 -11.09 10.33 2.44
N ARG A 39 -11.67 10.02 3.61
CA ARG A 39 -11.25 8.92 4.48
C ARG A 39 -11.19 7.60 3.71
N ASP A 40 -12.27 7.24 3.05
CA ASP A 40 -12.38 5.94 2.36
C ASP A 40 -11.47 5.88 1.12
N GLN A 41 -11.19 7.02 0.47
CA GLN A 41 -10.22 7.10 -0.63
C GLN A 41 -8.78 6.89 -0.14
N VAL A 42 -8.39 7.56 0.94
CA VAL A 42 -7.05 7.47 1.52
C VAL A 42 -6.80 6.07 2.11
N GLN A 43 -7.77 5.50 2.83
CA GLN A 43 -7.66 4.15 3.38
C GLN A 43 -7.51 3.09 2.28
N ARG A 44 -8.33 3.16 1.22
CA ARG A 44 -8.21 2.22 0.08
C ARG A 44 -6.88 2.35 -0.65
N ALA A 45 -6.38 3.56 -0.84
CA ALA A 45 -5.07 3.79 -1.45
C ALA A 45 -3.93 3.22 -0.58
N ALA A 46 -4.01 3.31 0.74
CA ALA A 46 -3.02 2.72 1.63
C ALA A 46 -3.04 1.18 1.58
N VAL A 47 -4.23 0.58 1.54
CA VAL A 47 -4.38 -0.88 1.45
C VAL A 47 -3.94 -1.45 0.10
N SER A 48 -4.13 -0.71 -1.00
CA SER A 48 -3.77 -1.18 -2.34
C SER A 48 -2.27 -1.45 -2.50
N ILE A 49 -1.41 -0.75 -1.76
CA ILE A 49 0.04 -0.99 -1.78
C ILE A 49 0.37 -2.39 -1.24
N MET A 50 -0.26 -2.80 -0.14
CA MET A 50 -0.09 -4.16 0.40
C MET A 50 -0.62 -5.21 -0.58
N ALA A 51 -1.78 -4.96 -1.20
CA ALA A 51 -2.40 -5.87 -2.16
C ALA A 51 -1.51 -6.08 -3.40
N ASN A 52 -0.94 -5.00 -3.95
CA ASN A 52 -0.04 -5.08 -5.11
C ASN A 52 1.24 -5.86 -4.80
N ILE A 53 1.77 -5.77 -3.57
CA ILE A 53 2.95 -6.55 -3.16
C ILE A 53 2.60 -8.03 -3.03
N ALA A 54 1.43 -8.35 -2.47
CA ALA A 54 0.96 -9.73 -2.36
C ALA A 54 0.66 -10.35 -3.74
N GLU A 55 -0.01 -9.60 -4.62
CA GLU A 55 -0.28 -10.03 -6.00
C GLU A 55 1.03 -10.22 -6.80
N GLY A 56 2.00 -9.32 -6.63
CA GLY A 56 3.33 -9.43 -7.24
C GLY A 56 4.15 -10.62 -6.72
N PHE A 57 3.90 -11.07 -5.49
CA PHE A 57 4.52 -12.26 -4.91
C PHE A 57 3.93 -13.55 -5.51
N ASP A 58 2.60 -13.62 -5.66
CA ASP A 58 1.92 -14.76 -6.28
C ASP A 58 2.09 -14.81 -7.82
N GLY A 59 2.36 -13.66 -8.46
CA GLY A 59 2.48 -13.49 -9.91
C GLY A 59 3.69 -14.14 -10.60
N GLY A 60 4.53 -14.89 -9.87
CA GLY A 60 5.45 -15.89 -10.43
C GLY A 60 6.67 -15.41 -11.22
N SER A 61 6.82 -14.11 -11.54
CA SER A 61 8.03 -13.60 -12.22
C SER A 61 8.75 -12.51 -11.41
N ASN A 62 10.02 -12.77 -11.09
CA ASN A 62 10.90 -11.81 -10.42
C ASN A 62 10.97 -10.45 -11.15
N LYS A 63 10.74 -10.41 -12.47
CA LYS A 63 10.73 -9.16 -13.25
C LYS A 63 9.52 -8.28 -12.91
N GLU A 64 8.34 -8.86 -12.75
CA GLU A 64 7.12 -8.13 -12.41
C GLU A 64 7.19 -7.64 -10.95
N PHE A 65 7.69 -8.49 -10.06
CA PHE A 65 7.96 -8.14 -8.67
C PHE A 65 8.97 -6.99 -8.53
N ILE A 66 10.10 -7.06 -9.25
CA ILE A 66 11.09 -5.97 -9.30
C ILE A 66 10.49 -4.70 -9.92
N ARG A 67 9.57 -4.80 -10.89
CA ARG A 67 8.87 -3.64 -11.47
C ARG A 67 7.95 -2.95 -10.45
N ILE A 68 7.18 -3.74 -9.68
CA ILE A 68 6.31 -3.23 -8.62
C ILE A 68 7.15 -2.59 -7.49
N LEU A 69 8.29 -3.21 -7.12
CA LEU A 69 9.20 -2.67 -6.10
C LEU A 69 10.02 -1.45 -6.58
N ASN A 70 10.46 -1.42 -7.84
CA ASN A 70 11.19 -0.30 -8.44
C ASN A 70 10.26 0.85 -8.85
N ASN A 71 8.95 0.61 -8.89
CA ASN A 71 7.99 1.70 -8.87
C ASN A 71 8.09 2.40 -7.51
N LYS A 72 9.03 3.35 -7.45
CA LYS A 72 9.04 4.48 -6.50
C LYS A 72 7.73 5.31 -6.53
N GLU A 73 6.81 4.91 -7.40
CA GLU A 73 5.47 5.41 -7.63
C GLU A 73 4.36 4.66 -6.86
N GLY A 74 4.68 3.86 -5.83
CA GLY A 74 3.67 3.53 -4.79
C GLY A 74 3.06 4.79 -4.15
N VAL A 75 3.76 5.92 -4.26
CA VAL A 75 3.31 7.28 -3.92
C VAL A 75 2.57 7.97 -5.09
N LEU A 76 2.63 7.48 -6.33
CA LEU A 76 2.00 8.16 -7.48
C LEU A 76 0.50 7.90 -7.61
N CYS A 77 -0.04 6.90 -6.90
CA CYS A 77 -1.50 6.79 -6.69
C CYS A 77 -2.05 7.96 -5.83
N TRP A 78 -1.18 8.72 -5.15
CA TRP A 78 -1.59 10.00 -4.55
C TRP A 78 -1.75 11.11 -5.58
N LYS A 79 -1.08 11.03 -6.74
CA LYS A 79 -1.10 12.07 -7.78
C LYS A 79 -2.35 12.01 -8.66
N LEU A 80 -3.03 10.87 -8.73
CA LEU A 80 -4.26 10.68 -9.53
C LEU A 80 -5.55 10.82 -8.71
N LEU A 81 -5.51 10.66 -7.38
CA LEU A 81 -6.69 10.82 -6.52
C LEU A 81 -6.90 12.26 -6.00
N PHE A 82 -5.90 13.15 -6.10
CA PHE A 82 -5.99 14.57 -5.67
C PHE A 82 -6.08 15.59 -6.83
N MET A 83 -6.25 15.14 -8.08
CA MET A 83 -6.39 16.00 -9.27
C MET A 83 -7.76 15.91 -9.96
N ARG A 84 -8.84 15.79 -9.18
CA ARG A 84 -10.16 16.29 -9.57
C ARG A 84 -10.86 16.90 -8.38
#